data_AF-A0A101FV58-F1
#
_entry.id   AF-A0A101FV58-F1
#
_cell.length_a   1.000
_cell.length_b   1.000
_cell.length_c   1.000
_cell.angle_alpha   90.00
_cell.angle_beta   90.00
_cell.angle_gamma   90.00
#
_symmetry.space_group_name_H-M   'P 1'
#
loop_
_entity.id
_entity.type
_entity.pdbx_description
1 polymer ?
#
loop_
_entity_poly.entity_id
_entity_poly.type
_entity_poly.pdbx_seq_one_letter_code
_entity_poly.pdbx_strand_id
1 'polypeptide(L)'
;MITKVYITHSEEDEPLARELADALWRVGLESFVAIYRRARGISPGERVRFAIRHSDCVIALLTLDGVVSPRVNQEIGFASGIDQLVIPLLETGVEMPALIRHLKPITFSRETYSDALGEVILTIRDLTSLEWLKIKCPLCGEEMTQYLPPLEVVERAVLAETGLETICSYCETPLTLDPRTFKPVP
;
A
#
# COMPACT_ATOMS: atom_id res chain seq x y z
N MET A 1 -6.31 -0.31 15.50
CA MET A 1 -5.77 -1.44 14.72
C MET A 1 -5.93 -1.06 13.27
N ILE A 2 -4.86 -1.07 12.47
CA ILE A 2 -4.95 -0.70 11.05
C ILE A 2 -5.36 -1.96 10.28
N THR A 3 -6.51 -1.90 9.62
CA THR A 3 -7.09 -2.98 8.82
C THR A 3 -7.56 -2.48 7.46
N LYS A 4 -7.91 -1.19 7.39
CA LYS A 4 -8.46 -0.53 6.22
C LYS A 4 -7.63 0.69 5.87
N VAL A 5 -7.19 0.77 4.62
CA VAL A 5 -6.33 1.84 4.13
C VAL A 5 -6.99 2.51 2.94
N TYR A 6 -7.10 3.83 2.95
CA TYR A 6 -7.52 4.59 1.77
C TYR A 6 -6.30 5.05 0.99
N ILE A 7 -6.26 4.80 -0.33
CA ILE A 7 -5.16 5.27 -1.19
C ILE A 7 -5.66 6.44 -2.03
N THR A 8 -5.14 7.63 -1.74
CA THR A 8 -5.38 8.82 -2.58
C THR A 8 -4.27 8.96 -3.62
N HIS A 9 -4.67 9.14 -4.89
CA HIS A 9 -3.77 9.21 -6.05
C HIS A 9 -4.46 9.93 -7.24
N SER A 10 -3.66 10.41 -8.21
CA SER A 10 -4.16 10.92 -9.48
C SER A 10 -4.69 9.78 -10.37
N GLU A 11 -5.28 10.06 -11.53
CA GLU A 11 -5.70 8.97 -12.44
C GLU A 11 -4.49 8.36 -13.16
N GLU A 12 -3.48 9.18 -13.40
CA GLU A 12 -2.20 8.86 -14.02
C GLU A 12 -1.37 7.90 -13.15
N ASP A 13 -1.56 7.97 -11.84
CA ASP A 13 -0.89 7.14 -10.85
C ASP A 13 -1.59 5.78 -10.60
N GLU A 14 -2.65 5.46 -11.34
CA GLU A 14 -3.41 4.21 -11.18
C GLU A 14 -2.52 2.94 -11.15
N PRO A 15 -1.48 2.80 -12.01
CA PRO A 15 -0.60 1.63 -11.96
C PRO A 15 0.13 1.48 -10.61
N LEU A 16 0.65 2.57 -10.07
CA LEU A 16 1.33 2.58 -8.77
C LEU A 16 0.34 2.28 -7.63
N ALA A 17 -0.82 2.92 -7.66
CA ALA A 17 -1.85 2.71 -6.64
C ALA A 17 -2.35 1.26 -6.60
N ARG A 18 -2.44 0.59 -7.76
CA ARG A 18 -2.76 -0.84 -7.84
C ARG A 18 -1.66 -1.71 -7.26
N GLU A 19 -0.40 -1.43 -7.56
CA GLU A 19 0.72 -2.18 -7.02
C GLU A 19 0.81 -2.04 -5.49
N LEU A 20 0.59 -0.83 -4.96
CA LEU A 20 0.45 -0.59 -3.53
C LEU A 20 -0.73 -1.37 -2.93
N ALA A 21 -1.91 -1.31 -3.54
CA ALA A 21 -3.09 -2.06 -3.09
C ALA A 21 -2.83 -3.57 -3.03
N ASP A 22 -2.16 -4.13 -4.04
CA ASP A 22 -1.80 -5.54 -4.09
C ASP A 22 -0.79 -5.91 -2.98
N ALA A 23 0.20 -5.05 -2.71
CA ALA A 23 1.16 -5.25 -1.63
C ALA A 23 0.48 -5.24 -0.25
N LEU A 24 -0.43 -4.30 -0.02
CA LEU A 24 -1.23 -4.21 1.22
C LEU A 24 -2.17 -5.42 1.37
N TRP A 25 -2.80 -5.87 0.29
CA TRP A 25 -3.67 -7.05 0.30
C TRP A 25 -2.91 -8.31 0.72
N ARG A 26 -1.66 -8.49 0.26
CA ARG A 26 -0.82 -9.63 0.65
C ARG A 26 -0.63 -9.68 2.15
N VAL A 27 -0.48 -8.54 2.83
CA VAL A 27 -0.33 -8.51 4.30
C VAL A 27 -1.67 -8.39 5.05
N GLY A 28 -2.78 -8.72 4.39
CA GLY A 28 -4.10 -8.82 5.02
C GLY A 28 -4.86 -7.51 5.17
N LEU A 29 -4.37 -6.40 4.61
CA LEU A 29 -5.03 -5.09 4.69
C LEU A 29 -6.06 -4.92 3.56
N GLU A 30 -7.22 -4.35 3.88
CA GLU A 30 -8.21 -3.94 2.89
C GLU A 30 -7.86 -2.54 2.38
N SER A 31 -7.58 -2.40 1.09
CA SER A 31 -7.37 -1.09 0.47
C SER A 31 -8.65 -0.57 -0.19
N PHE A 32 -9.03 0.66 0.13
CA PHE A 32 -10.05 1.42 -0.56
C PHE A 32 -9.41 2.36 -1.57
N VAL A 33 -9.93 2.32 -2.78
CA VAL A 33 -9.59 3.27 -3.84
C VAL A 33 -10.90 3.75 -4.44
N ALA A 34 -11.23 5.03 -4.23
CA ALA A 34 -12.56 5.56 -4.56
C ALA A 34 -12.88 5.52 -6.07
N ILE A 35 -11.85 5.51 -6.92
CA ILE A 35 -11.99 5.43 -8.39
C ILE A 35 -12.66 4.12 -8.81
N TYR A 36 -12.38 3.00 -8.11
CA TYR A 36 -12.80 1.68 -8.57
C TYR A 36 -14.20 1.26 -8.12
N ARG A 37 -14.71 1.81 -7.00
CA ARG A 37 -16.01 1.40 -6.45
C ARG A 37 -17.13 2.32 -6.97
N ARG A 38 -17.78 1.93 -8.06
CA ARG A 38 -19.04 2.55 -8.52
C ARG A 38 -20.20 2.04 -7.67
N ALA A 39 -20.78 2.91 -6.84
CA ALA A 39 -22.04 2.64 -6.16
C ALA A 39 -23.16 3.41 -6.87
N ARG A 40 -24.21 2.70 -7.30
CA ARG A 40 -25.39 3.33 -7.93
C ARG A 40 -26.09 4.21 -6.88
N GLY A 41 -26.41 5.45 -7.25
CA GLY A 41 -27.14 6.37 -6.39
C GLY A 41 -26.32 7.09 -5.31
N ILE A 42 -24.99 6.89 -5.25
CA ILE A 42 -24.10 7.62 -4.32
C ILE A 42 -23.13 8.48 -5.13
N SER A 43 -23.07 9.78 -4.82
CA SER A 43 -22.18 10.71 -5.53
C SER A 43 -20.70 10.36 -5.31
N PRO A 44 -19.79 10.67 -6.25
CA PRO A 44 -18.35 10.44 -6.07
C PRO A 44 -17.80 11.01 -4.77
N GLY A 45 -18.19 12.24 -4.42
CA GLY A 45 -17.74 12.89 -3.18
C GLY A 45 -18.22 12.18 -1.91
N GLU A 46 -19.45 11.64 -1.89
CA GLU A 46 -19.93 10.84 -0.75
C GLU A 46 -19.16 9.53 -0.60
N ARG A 47 -18.82 8.87 -1.71
CA ARG A 47 -18.02 7.63 -1.67
C ARG A 47 -16.62 7.89 -1.12
N VAL A 48 -15.98 8.97 -1.57
CA VAL A 48 -14.66 9.40 -1.07
C VAL A 48 -14.72 9.68 0.43
N ARG A 49 -15.68 10.50 0.88
CA ARG A 49 -15.84 10.82 2.31
C ARG A 49 -16.14 9.58 3.15
N PHE A 50 -16.99 8.69 2.65
CA PHE A 50 -17.29 7.43 3.31
C PHE A 50 -16.03 6.57 3.43
N ALA A 51 -15.30 6.37 2.33
CA ALA A 51 -14.11 5.52 2.30
C ALA A 51 -13.01 6.05 3.23
N ILE A 52 -12.75 7.35 3.22
CA ILE A 52 -11.76 7.98 4.12
C ILE A 52 -12.19 7.80 5.58
N ARG A 53 -13.45 8.12 5.94
CA ARG A 53 -13.96 7.99 7.32
C ARG A 53 -13.96 6.55 7.86
N HIS A 54 -14.02 5.55 6.98
CA HIS A 54 -14.05 4.13 7.36
C HIS A 54 -12.71 3.43 7.13
N SER A 55 -11.66 4.18 6.82
CA SER A 55 -10.29 3.69 6.79
C SER A 55 -9.59 4.05 8.10
N ASP A 56 -8.61 3.26 8.50
CA ASP A 56 -7.79 3.50 9.68
C ASP A 56 -6.64 4.46 9.36
N CYS A 57 -6.20 4.52 8.11
CA CYS A 57 -5.25 5.52 7.62
C CYS A 57 -5.47 5.84 6.13
N VAL A 58 -4.85 6.93 5.69
CA VAL A 58 -4.76 7.35 4.29
C VAL A 58 -3.30 7.28 3.86
N ILE A 59 -3.03 6.57 2.76
CA ILE A 59 -1.75 6.69 2.06
C ILE A 59 -1.92 7.70 0.94
N ALA A 60 -1.12 8.75 0.96
CA ALA A 60 -1.10 9.78 -0.07
C ALA A 60 0.03 9.48 -1.05
N LEU A 61 -0.32 9.01 -2.25
CA LEU A 61 0.64 8.82 -3.34
C LEU A 61 0.87 10.15 -4.06
N LEU A 62 2.06 10.70 -3.90
CA LEU A 62 2.43 12.05 -4.30
C LEU A 62 3.51 12.02 -5.38
N THR A 63 3.11 11.73 -6.60
CA THR A 63 3.91 12.00 -7.81
C THR A 63 3.68 13.44 -8.27
N LEU A 64 4.33 13.86 -9.36
CA LEU A 64 4.04 15.16 -9.97
C LEU A 64 2.54 15.32 -10.29
N ASP A 65 1.92 14.30 -10.89
CA ASP A 65 0.48 14.30 -11.22
C ASP A 65 -0.39 14.26 -9.95
N GLY A 66 0.05 13.51 -8.94
CA GLY A 66 -0.59 13.44 -7.63
C GLY A 66 -0.69 14.80 -6.93
N VAL A 67 0.41 15.56 -6.86
CA VAL A 67 0.44 16.84 -6.12
C VAL A 67 -0.30 17.96 -6.83
N VAL A 68 -0.39 17.95 -8.17
CA VAL A 68 -1.15 18.96 -8.92
C VAL A 68 -2.64 18.61 -9.02
N SER A 69 -3.02 17.37 -8.70
CA SER A 69 -4.41 16.91 -8.76
C SER A 69 -5.28 17.62 -7.71
N PRO A 70 -6.32 18.38 -8.13
CA PRO A 70 -7.25 19.00 -7.18
C PRO A 70 -7.97 17.97 -6.31
N ARG A 71 -8.25 16.78 -6.86
CA ARG A 71 -8.91 15.69 -6.13
C ARG A 71 -8.03 15.18 -5.00
N VAL A 72 -6.76 14.85 -5.27
CA VAL A 72 -5.82 14.36 -4.25
C VAL A 72 -5.67 15.38 -3.13
N ASN A 73 -5.50 16.66 -3.48
CA ASN A 73 -5.41 17.73 -2.48
C ASN A 73 -6.69 17.87 -1.63
N GLN A 74 -7.88 17.74 -2.22
CA GLN A 74 -9.14 17.76 -1.49
C GLN A 74 -9.31 16.54 -0.57
N GLU A 75 -8.86 15.36 -1.01
CA GLU A 75 -8.89 14.12 -0.22
C GLU A 75 -7.93 14.20 0.98
N ILE A 76 -6.71 14.67 0.76
CA ILE A 76 -5.74 14.96 1.83
C ILE A 76 -6.28 16.01 2.79
N GLY A 77 -6.89 17.08 2.25
CA GLY A 77 -7.53 18.13 3.04
C GLY A 77 -8.64 17.61 3.93
N PHE A 78 -9.51 16.76 3.38
CA PHE A 78 -10.58 16.13 4.14
C PHE A 78 -10.05 15.17 5.21
N ALA A 79 -9.09 14.32 4.87
CA ALA A 79 -8.46 13.38 5.81
C ALA A 79 -7.79 14.11 6.98
N SER A 80 -7.00 15.14 6.68
CA SER A 80 -6.32 15.95 7.70
C SER A 80 -7.33 16.70 8.58
N GLY A 81 -8.41 17.22 7.98
CA GLY A 81 -9.45 17.96 8.71
C GLY A 81 -10.33 17.10 9.63
N ILE A 82 -10.22 15.77 9.55
CA ILE A 82 -10.86 14.83 10.49
C ILE A 82 -9.84 14.09 11.37
N ASP A 83 -8.61 14.59 11.43
CA ASP A 83 -7.49 14.02 12.20
C ASP A 83 -7.16 12.56 11.82
N GLN A 84 -7.38 12.19 10.56
CA GLN A 84 -7.01 10.87 10.06
C GLN A 84 -5.49 10.75 9.95
N LEU A 85 -4.93 9.59 10.30
CA LEU A 85 -3.52 9.28 10.04
C LEU A 85 -3.23 9.31 8.53
N VAL A 86 -2.29 10.15 8.11
CA VAL A 86 -1.82 10.24 6.72
C VAL A 86 -0.37 9.75 6.64
N ILE A 87 -0.09 8.82 5.73
CA ILE A 87 1.25 8.32 5.39
C ILE A 87 1.59 8.85 3.99
N PRO A 88 2.49 9.85 3.86
CA PRO A 88 2.87 10.37 2.55
C PRO A 88 3.87 9.44 1.87
N LEU A 89 3.58 9.06 0.63
CA LEU A 89 4.45 8.31 -0.27
C LEU A 89 4.86 9.26 -1.40
N LEU A 90 6.05 9.84 -1.33
CA LEU A 90 6.48 11.00 -2.12
C LEU A 90 7.51 10.61 -3.18
N GLU A 91 7.22 10.95 -4.44
CA GLU A 91 8.17 10.76 -5.53
C GLU A 91 9.32 11.79 -5.43
N THR A 92 10.53 11.33 -5.70
CA THR A 92 11.74 12.14 -5.62
C THR A 92 11.65 13.34 -6.56
N GLY A 93 11.95 14.53 -6.05
CA GLY A 93 11.88 15.78 -6.82
C GLY A 93 10.52 16.47 -6.79
N VAL A 94 9.53 15.90 -6.09
CA VAL A 94 8.21 16.49 -5.92
C VAL A 94 8.10 17.22 -4.57
N GLU A 95 7.45 18.38 -4.55
CA GLU A 95 7.21 19.14 -3.31
C GLU A 95 5.91 18.68 -2.62
N MET A 96 5.99 18.43 -1.32
CA MET A 96 4.84 17.99 -0.53
C MET A 96 3.78 19.10 -0.36
N PRO A 97 2.47 18.78 -0.47
CA PRO A 97 1.40 19.75 -0.24
C PRO A 97 1.52 20.43 1.13
N ALA A 98 1.25 21.73 1.17
CA ALA A 98 1.49 22.58 2.34
C ALA A 98 0.86 22.03 3.63
N LEU A 99 -0.36 21.48 3.53
CA LEU A 99 -1.11 20.98 4.68
C LEU A 99 -0.41 19.82 5.41
N ILE A 100 0.25 18.94 4.66
CA ILE A 100 0.93 17.75 5.19
C ILE A 100 2.45 17.88 5.19
N ARG A 101 2.99 19.07 4.90
CA ARG A 101 4.44 19.34 4.81
C ARG A 101 5.23 19.00 6.08
N HIS A 102 4.54 18.97 7.22
CA HIS A 102 5.11 18.65 8.52
C HIS A 102 5.29 17.13 8.75
N LEU A 103 4.67 16.29 7.92
CA LEU A 103 4.79 14.84 8.01
C LEU A 103 6.13 14.35 7.43
N LYS A 104 6.62 13.21 7.91
CA LYS A 104 7.79 12.54 7.33
C LYS A 104 7.32 11.63 6.19
N PRO A 105 7.71 11.90 4.93
CA PRO A 105 7.32 11.05 3.81
C PRO A 105 8.20 9.80 3.72
N ILE A 106 7.64 8.74 3.14
CA ILE A 106 8.39 7.64 2.53
C ILE A 106 8.71 8.08 1.10
N THR A 107 9.99 8.29 0.79
CA THR A 107 10.42 8.80 -0.51
C THR A 107 10.73 7.66 -1.47
N PHE A 108 10.40 7.81 -2.76
CA PHE A 108 10.70 6.80 -3.77
C PHE A 108 11.10 7.42 -5.12
N SER A 109 11.76 6.63 -5.97
CA SER A 109 11.76 6.81 -7.42
C SER A 109 11.02 5.63 -8.06
N ARG A 110 10.75 5.70 -9.38
CA ARG A 110 10.05 4.62 -10.10
C ARG A 110 10.81 3.30 -10.01
N GLU A 111 12.14 3.36 -9.97
CA GLU A 111 13.03 2.20 -9.86
C GLU A 111 13.04 1.59 -8.45
N THR A 112 12.83 2.42 -7.41
CA THR A 112 12.86 1.99 -6.00
C THR A 112 11.47 1.89 -5.39
N TYR A 113 10.42 1.77 -6.22
CA TYR A 113 9.04 1.77 -5.71
C TYR A 113 8.77 0.55 -4.81
N SER A 114 9.32 -0.62 -5.15
CA SER A 114 9.21 -1.83 -4.33
C SER A 114 9.81 -1.66 -2.94
N ASP A 115 10.93 -0.94 -2.82
CA ASP A 115 11.54 -0.61 -1.52
C ASP A 115 10.58 0.24 -0.68
N ALA A 116 9.95 1.24 -1.30
CA ALA A 116 8.99 2.11 -0.64
C ALA A 116 7.70 1.39 -0.22
N LEU A 117 7.26 0.38 -0.99
CA LEU A 117 6.16 -0.50 -0.59
C LEU A 117 6.54 -1.32 0.66
N GLY A 118 7.78 -1.80 0.73
CA GLY A 118 8.32 -2.45 1.93
C GLY A 118 8.27 -1.52 3.14
N GLU A 119 8.77 -0.29 3.00
CA GLU A 119 8.73 0.72 4.07
C GLU A 119 7.30 1.06 4.52
N VAL A 120 6.32 1.08 3.60
CA VAL A 120 4.90 1.26 3.95
C VAL A 120 4.41 0.09 4.82
N ILE A 121 4.71 -1.16 4.43
CA ILE A 121 4.30 -2.34 5.19
C ILE A 121 4.95 -2.34 6.57
N LEU A 122 6.23 -2.02 6.65
CA LEU A 122 6.96 -1.91 7.92
C LEU A 122 6.37 -0.82 8.82
N THR A 123 6.12 0.37 8.26
CA THR A 123 5.47 1.47 8.98
C THR A 123 4.12 1.06 9.55
N ILE A 124 3.31 0.31 8.77
CA ILE A 124 2.01 -0.18 9.26
C ILE A 124 2.20 -1.27 10.33
N ARG A 125 3.19 -2.15 10.17
CA ARG A 125 3.53 -3.21 11.15
C ARG A 125 3.97 -2.63 12.50
N ASP A 126 4.60 -1.46 12.51
CA ASP A 126 4.95 -0.75 13.76
C ASP A 126 3.72 -0.18 14.48
N LEU A 127 2.64 0.08 13.74
CA LEU A 127 1.40 0.67 14.26
C LEU A 127 0.33 -0.39 14.59
N THR A 128 0.44 -1.60 14.04
CA THR A 128 -0.53 -2.68 14.22
C THR A 128 0.08 -4.05 13.99
N SER A 129 -0.45 -5.08 14.63
CA SER A 129 -0.05 -6.46 14.36
C SER A 129 -0.53 -6.93 12.98
N LEU A 130 0.40 -7.21 12.08
CA LEU A 130 0.16 -7.90 10.81
C LEU A 130 0.58 -9.37 10.99
N GLU A 131 -0.37 -10.29 10.98
CA GLU A 131 -0.13 -11.71 11.28
C GLU A 131 -0.13 -12.60 10.04
N TRP A 132 -0.88 -12.22 9.01
CA TRP A 132 -1.18 -13.08 7.87
C TRP A 132 -0.55 -12.56 6.60
N LEU A 133 -0.05 -13.49 5.80
CA LEU A 133 0.46 -13.29 4.46
C LEU A 133 -0.37 -14.11 3.48
N LYS A 134 -1.00 -13.44 2.51
CA LYS A 134 -1.71 -14.03 1.38
C LYS A 134 -0.77 -14.12 0.19
N ILE A 135 -0.75 -15.28 -0.45
CA ILE A 135 0.11 -15.56 -1.59
C ILE A 135 -0.76 -16.19 -2.68
N LYS A 136 -0.75 -15.58 -3.86
CA LYS A 136 -1.35 -16.18 -5.06
C LYS A 136 -0.26 -16.88 -5.85
N CYS A 137 -0.34 -18.21 -5.95
CA CYS A 137 0.67 -19.00 -6.64
C CYS A 137 0.71 -18.65 -8.13
N PRO A 138 1.86 -18.26 -8.71
CA PRO A 138 1.95 -17.92 -10.13
C PRO A 138 1.81 -19.14 -11.05
N LEU A 139 1.95 -20.36 -10.52
CA LEU A 139 1.91 -21.60 -11.30
C LEU A 139 0.53 -22.23 -11.37
N CYS A 140 -0.14 -22.45 -10.23
CA CYS A 140 -1.47 -23.04 -10.19
C CYS A 140 -2.60 -22.01 -10.05
N GLY A 141 -2.30 -20.76 -9.74
CA GLY A 141 -3.29 -19.70 -9.57
C GLY A 141 -4.04 -19.70 -8.23
N GLU A 142 -3.86 -20.72 -7.40
CA GLU A 142 -4.49 -20.84 -6.08
C GLU A 142 -3.96 -19.80 -5.09
N GLU A 143 -4.85 -19.34 -4.21
CA GLU A 143 -4.54 -18.41 -3.14
C GLU A 143 -4.35 -19.16 -1.81
N MET A 144 -3.22 -18.96 -1.16
CA MET A 144 -2.90 -19.56 0.14
C MET A 144 -2.60 -18.47 1.18
N THR A 145 -2.71 -18.85 2.44
CA THR A 145 -2.38 -17.99 3.57
C THR A 145 -1.37 -18.65 4.49
N GLN A 146 -0.38 -17.90 4.91
CA GLN A 146 0.61 -18.32 5.91
C GLN A 146 0.86 -17.20 6.92
N TYR A 147 1.63 -17.47 7.97
CA TYR A 147 2.07 -16.42 8.87
C TYR A 147 3.04 -15.48 8.18
N LEU A 148 2.88 -14.17 8.43
CA LEU A 148 3.83 -13.16 7.98
C LEU A 148 5.18 -13.40 8.68
N PRO A 149 6.31 -13.49 7.94
CA PRO A 149 7.60 -13.71 8.55
C PRO A 149 7.97 -12.65 9.61
N PRO A 150 8.68 -13.03 10.69
CA PRO A 150 9.21 -12.07 11.66
C PRO A 150 10.04 -10.98 10.98
N LEU A 151 10.02 -9.76 11.54
CA LEU A 151 10.69 -8.60 10.96
C LEU A 151 12.18 -8.87 10.69
N GLU A 152 12.87 -9.48 11.66
CA GLU A 152 14.29 -9.83 11.57
C GLU A 152 14.62 -10.74 10.38
N VAL A 153 13.68 -11.61 9.98
CA VAL A 153 13.84 -12.50 8.82
C VAL A 153 13.71 -11.70 7.53
N VAL A 154 12.73 -10.78 7.47
CA VAL A 154 12.49 -9.91 6.33
C VAL A 154 13.68 -8.96 6.11
N GLU A 155 14.13 -8.26 7.14
CA GLU A 155 15.26 -7.34 7.08
C GLU A 155 16.54 -8.04 6.62
N ARG A 156 16.80 -9.24 7.14
CA ARG A 156 17.96 -10.04 6.70
C ARG A 156 17.89 -10.40 5.23
N ALA A 157 16.70 -10.78 4.74
CA ALA A 157 16.51 -11.13 3.33
C ALA A 157 16.73 -9.90 2.42
N VAL A 158 16.20 -8.73 2.81
CA VAL A 158 16.43 -7.46 2.10
C VAL A 158 17.91 -7.11 2.05
N LEU A 159 18.62 -7.15 3.18
CA LEU A 159 20.05 -6.81 3.27
C LEU A 159 20.95 -7.78 2.49
N ALA A 160 20.57 -9.06 2.43
CA ALA A 160 21.31 -10.07 1.71
C ALA A 160 20.96 -10.12 0.21
N GLU A 161 20.02 -9.30 -0.26
CA GLU A 161 19.46 -9.37 -1.62
C GLU A 161 18.95 -10.78 -1.99
N THR A 162 18.31 -11.44 -1.01
CA THR A 162 17.75 -12.79 -1.15
C THR A 162 16.23 -12.76 -1.00
N GLY A 163 15.56 -13.73 -1.60
CA GLY A 163 14.12 -13.90 -1.45
C GLY A 163 13.72 -14.66 -0.19
N LEU A 164 12.43 -14.64 0.12
CA LEU A 164 11.82 -15.44 1.18
C LEU A 164 11.28 -16.74 0.58
N GLU A 165 11.89 -17.86 0.97
CA GLU A 165 11.49 -19.18 0.49
C GLU A 165 10.18 -19.65 1.15
N THR A 166 9.28 -20.18 0.33
CA THR A 166 8.06 -20.87 0.77
C THR A 166 7.67 -21.96 -0.22
N ILE A 167 6.61 -22.72 0.07
CA ILE A 167 6.10 -23.77 -0.80
C ILE A 167 4.60 -23.57 -0.99
N CYS A 168 4.14 -23.70 -2.23
CA CYS A 168 2.71 -23.67 -2.53
C CYS A 168 1.98 -24.85 -1.85
N SER A 169 1.02 -24.57 -0.98
CA SER A 169 0.26 -25.63 -0.29
C SER A 169 -0.65 -26.47 -1.20
N TYR A 170 -0.83 -26.07 -2.47
CA TYR A 170 -1.72 -26.73 -3.43
C TYR A 170 -0.97 -27.56 -4.47
N CYS A 171 0.08 -27.01 -5.08
CA CYS A 171 0.86 -27.69 -6.12
C CYS A 171 2.27 -28.09 -5.66
N GLU A 172 2.57 -27.89 -4.37
CA GLU A 172 3.83 -28.28 -3.71
C GLU A 172 5.10 -27.70 -4.36
N THR A 173 4.95 -26.71 -5.23
CA THR A 173 6.08 -26.09 -5.92
C THR A 173 6.76 -25.06 -4.99
N PRO A 174 8.10 -25.06 -4.88
CA PRO A 174 8.83 -24.01 -4.20
C PRO A 174 8.56 -22.64 -4.84
N LEU A 175 8.43 -21.62 -4.01
CA LEU A 175 8.22 -20.24 -4.41
C LEU A 175 9.21 -19.36 -3.65
N THR A 176 9.78 -18.39 -4.35
CA THR A 176 10.59 -17.33 -3.75
C THR A 176 9.77 -16.05 -3.74
N LEU A 177 9.64 -15.39 -2.59
CA LEU A 177 8.93 -14.11 -2.47
C LEU A 177 9.93 -12.96 -2.37
N ASP A 178 9.60 -11.83 -3.00
CA ASP A 178 10.29 -10.57 -2.78
C ASP A 178 10.11 -10.15 -1.31
N PRO A 179 11.18 -9.93 -0.53
CA PRO A 179 11.05 -9.60 0.89
C PRO A 179 10.44 -8.23 1.17
N ARG A 180 10.43 -7.31 0.20
CA ARG A 180 9.88 -5.95 0.33
C ARG A 180 8.38 -5.95 0.09
N THR A 181 7.90 -6.72 -0.89
CA THR A 181 6.50 -6.68 -1.33
C THR A 181 5.71 -7.97 -1.07
N PHE A 182 6.40 -9.04 -0.66
CA PHE A 182 5.91 -10.41 -0.52
C PHE A 182 5.29 -11.00 -1.80
N LYS A 183 5.57 -10.39 -2.95
CA LYS A 183 5.12 -10.86 -4.25
C LYS A 183 5.97 -12.09 -4.66
N PRO A 184 5.35 -13.17 -5.16
CA PRO A 184 6.10 -14.26 -5.78
C PRO A 184 6.94 -13.75 -6.95
N VAL A 185 8.23 -14.07 -6.92
CA VAL A 185 9.18 -13.83 -8.01
C VAL A 185 9.14 -15.05 -8.93
N PRO A 186 9.10 -14.85 -10.27
CA PRO A 186 9.13 -15.96 -11.23
C PRO A 186 10.46 -16.70 -11.24
#